data_AF-A0A023FE77-F1
#
_entry.id   AF-A0A023FE77-F1
#
_cell.length_a   1.000
_cell.length_b   1.000
_cell.length_c   1.000
_cell.angle_alpha   90.00
_cell.angle_beta   90.00
_cell.angle_gamma   90.00
#
_symmetry.space_group_name_H-M   'P 1'
#
loop_
_entity.id
_entity.type
_entity.pdbx_description
1 polymer ?
#
loop_
_entity_poly.entity_id
_entity_poly.type
_entity_poly.pdbx_seq_one_letter_code
_entity_poly.pdbx_strand_id
1 'polypeptide(L)'
;MWAGQGHSLALGDVMVLLKAVGASEFVGCTPAFCESHGLRYKAMVEIRKLRIQLTNELNLLIPNLNLSVDPALEPPTDLQAKLIRQVLLMGFSDHIAKKMTDEERCSQTENAIAKNAYKSMEVDGPVFIHPNSVLSSKQPPFVLYQEIFETSRMFMRVVAEVEPEWLPVYAPKYCTFSPPLEEPPPRYDHKSDKVLCFVTATFGPHAWQMEAVEQEFPESLDKFRWFARFLLQGDVLPFFEKYSKLLLSP
;
A
#
# COMPACT_ATOMS: atom_id res chain seq x y z
N MET A 1 -4.59 14.00 -19.07
CA MET A 1 -4.46 12.63 -18.52
C MET A 1 -4.89 12.68 -17.06
N TRP A 2 -5.98 12.02 -16.67
CA TRP A 2 -6.59 12.20 -15.33
C TRP A 2 -5.65 11.77 -14.18
N ALA A 3 -4.76 10.80 -14.37
CA ALA A 3 -3.89 10.30 -13.31
C ALA A 3 -2.86 11.33 -12.77
N GLY A 4 -2.47 12.35 -13.52
CA GLY A 4 -1.49 13.34 -13.06
C GLY A 4 -0.03 12.82 -13.09
N GLN A 5 0.78 13.21 -12.11
CA GLN A 5 2.21 12.85 -11.97
C GLN A 5 2.50 12.45 -10.51
N GLY A 6 3.72 11.97 -10.20
CA GLY A 6 4.10 11.64 -8.82
C GLY A 6 3.25 10.54 -8.19
N HIS A 7 2.89 10.70 -6.92
CA HIS A 7 2.03 9.76 -6.22
C HIS A 7 0.59 9.74 -6.76
N SER A 8 0.14 10.83 -7.38
CA SER A 8 -1.13 10.85 -8.10
C SER A 8 -1.15 9.86 -9.26
N LEU A 9 -0.07 9.79 -10.05
CA LEU A 9 0.06 8.80 -11.12
C LEU A 9 0.24 7.39 -10.54
N ALA A 10 0.98 7.25 -9.43
CA ALA A 10 1.17 5.97 -8.76
C ALA A 10 -0.15 5.39 -8.23
N LEU A 11 -1.12 6.23 -7.83
CA LEU A 11 -2.48 5.78 -7.48
C LEU A 11 -3.26 5.22 -8.68
N GLY A 12 -2.71 5.37 -9.88
CA GLY A 12 -3.05 4.58 -11.05
C GLY A 12 -4.49 4.75 -11.49
N ASP A 13 -5.15 3.64 -11.79
CA ASP A 13 -6.53 3.63 -12.26
C ASP A 13 -7.49 4.14 -11.18
N VAL A 14 -7.15 4.00 -9.90
CA VAL A 14 -7.98 4.52 -8.80
C VAL A 14 -8.02 6.05 -8.83
N MET A 15 -6.90 6.73 -9.15
CA MET A 15 -6.89 8.19 -9.31
C MET A 15 -7.77 8.65 -10.48
N VAL A 16 -7.79 7.87 -11.57
CA VAL A 16 -8.67 8.11 -12.72
C VAL A 16 -10.14 8.02 -12.30
N LEU A 17 -10.51 6.99 -11.53
CA LEU A 17 -11.86 6.82 -11.00
C LEU A 17 -12.26 7.96 -10.05
N LEU A 18 -11.38 8.34 -9.11
CA LEU A 18 -11.63 9.42 -8.16
C LEU A 18 -11.88 10.76 -8.88
N LYS A 19 -11.06 11.09 -9.87
CA LYS A 19 -11.22 12.33 -10.65
C LYS A 19 -12.41 12.30 -11.59
N ALA A 20 -12.75 11.14 -12.16
CA ALA A 20 -13.97 10.98 -12.96
C ALA A 20 -15.22 11.27 -12.11
N VAL A 21 -15.26 10.73 -10.89
CA VAL A 21 -16.34 10.98 -9.92
C VAL A 21 -16.36 12.44 -9.50
N GLY A 22 -15.23 12.99 -9.03
CA GLY A 22 -15.14 14.39 -8.60
C GLY A 22 -15.53 15.38 -9.70
N ALA A 23 -15.03 15.21 -10.93
CA ALA A 23 -15.34 16.09 -12.04
C ALA A 23 -16.82 16.01 -12.45
N SER A 24 -17.41 14.81 -12.46
CA SER A 24 -18.84 14.64 -12.74
C SER A 24 -19.69 15.31 -11.66
N GLU A 25 -19.36 15.11 -10.38
CA GLU A 25 -20.08 15.72 -9.25
C GLU A 25 -19.99 17.24 -9.25
N PHE A 26 -18.81 17.79 -9.55
CA PHE A 26 -18.56 19.24 -9.60
C PHE A 26 -19.48 19.96 -10.59
N VAL A 27 -19.75 19.33 -11.74
CA VAL A 27 -20.68 19.87 -12.76
C VAL A 27 -22.14 19.47 -12.54
N GLY A 28 -22.47 18.84 -11.41
CA GLY A 28 -23.82 18.42 -11.04
C GLY A 28 -24.24 17.02 -11.53
N CYS A 29 -23.32 16.24 -12.08
CA CYS A 29 -23.54 14.91 -12.69
C CYS A 29 -24.58 14.98 -13.81
N THR A 30 -24.24 15.67 -14.91
CA THR A 30 -25.17 15.83 -16.05
C THR A 30 -25.00 14.71 -17.08
N PRO A 31 -26.07 14.31 -17.79
CA PRO A 31 -25.98 13.34 -18.89
C PRO A 31 -24.99 13.77 -19.98
N ALA A 32 -24.99 15.06 -20.36
CA ALA A 32 -24.12 15.60 -21.39
C ALA A 32 -22.63 15.54 -21.00
N PHE A 33 -22.29 15.83 -19.73
CA PHE A 33 -20.93 15.67 -19.25
C PHE A 33 -20.50 14.20 -19.29
N CYS A 34 -21.38 13.30 -18.85
CA CYS A 34 -21.08 11.87 -18.85
C CYS A 34 -20.84 11.35 -20.28
N GLU A 35 -21.69 11.69 -21.24
CA GLU A 35 -21.56 11.28 -22.63
C GLU A 35 -20.26 11.80 -23.26
N SER A 36 -19.96 13.09 -23.11
CA SER A 36 -18.74 13.72 -23.66
C SER A 36 -17.44 13.15 -23.08
N HIS A 37 -17.47 12.56 -21.89
CA HIS A 37 -16.30 11.99 -21.21
C HIS A 37 -16.31 10.45 -21.15
N GLY A 38 -17.24 9.79 -21.87
CA GLY A 38 -17.32 8.32 -21.91
C GLY A 38 -17.74 7.68 -20.58
N LEU A 39 -18.40 8.43 -19.69
CA LEU A 39 -18.92 7.95 -18.42
C LEU A 39 -20.36 7.44 -18.60
N ARG A 40 -20.73 6.40 -17.85
CA ARG A 40 -22.11 5.91 -17.81
C ARG A 40 -22.93 6.74 -16.82
N TYR A 41 -23.83 7.58 -17.33
CA TYR A 41 -24.66 8.47 -16.51
C TYR A 41 -25.38 7.75 -15.35
N LYS A 42 -26.06 6.62 -15.64
CA LYS A 42 -26.73 5.82 -14.60
C LYS A 42 -25.78 5.33 -13.51
N ALA A 43 -24.55 4.95 -13.88
CA ALA A 43 -23.56 4.52 -12.90
C ALA A 43 -23.10 5.68 -12.01
N MET A 44 -22.94 6.88 -12.57
CA MET A 44 -22.59 8.07 -11.81
C MET A 44 -23.67 8.46 -10.79
N VAL A 45 -24.95 8.36 -11.18
CA VAL A 45 -26.09 8.57 -10.28
C VAL A 45 -26.09 7.56 -9.13
N GLU A 46 -25.83 6.28 -9.41
CA GLU A 46 -25.73 5.25 -8.37
C GLU A 46 -24.51 5.44 -7.47
N ILE A 47 -23.35 5.84 -8.02
CA ILE A 47 -22.16 6.19 -7.23
C ILE A 47 -22.48 7.32 -6.25
N ARG A 48 -23.21 8.37 -6.68
CA ARG A 48 -23.64 9.45 -5.78
C ARG A 48 -24.48 8.92 -4.61
N LYS A 49 -25.47 8.08 -4.90
CA LYS A 49 -26.34 7.48 -3.88
C LYS A 49 -25.55 6.63 -2.90
N LEU A 50 -24.66 5.79 -3.40
CA LEU A 50 -23.79 4.94 -2.57
C LEU A 50 -22.85 5.77 -1.69
N ARG A 51 -22.28 6.87 -2.21
CA ARG A 51 -21.47 7.79 -1.40
C ARG A 51 -22.28 8.39 -0.25
N ILE A 52 -23.50 8.86 -0.52
CA ILE A 52 -24.40 9.40 0.50
C ILE A 52 -24.70 8.34 1.57
N GLN A 53 -25.04 7.13 1.14
CA GLN A 53 -25.34 6.03 2.07
C GLN A 53 -24.14 5.68 2.95
N LEU A 54 -22.95 5.50 2.37
CA LEU A 54 -21.74 5.19 3.12
C LEU A 54 -21.35 6.31 4.08
N THR A 55 -21.48 7.58 3.66
CA THR A 55 -21.22 8.73 4.53
C THR A 55 -22.18 8.77 5.71
N ASN A 56 -23.47 8.49 5.49
CA ASN A 56 -24.47 8.45 6.56
C ASN A 56 -24.18 7.32 7.56
N GLU A 57 -23.85 6.12 7.08
CA GLU A 57 -23.49 5.00 7.95
C GLU A 57 -22.24 5.31 8.79
N LEU A 58 -21.21 5.92 8.19
CA LEU A 58 -20.02 6.33 8.93
C LEU A 58 -20.33 7.35 10.03
N ASN A 59 -21.21 8.32 9.77
CA ASN A 59 -21.65 9.29 10.76
C ASN A 59 -22.45 8.67 11.90
N LEU A 60 -23.16 7.56 11.66
CA LEU A 60 -23.88 6.82 12.69
C LEU A 60 -22.92 6.02 13.59
N LEU A 61 -21.86 5.46 13.00
CA LEU A 61 -20.91 4.59 13.70
C LEU A 61 -19.81 5.36 14.46
N ILE A 62 -19.41 6.54 13.97
CA ILE A 62 -18.28 7.31 14.52
C ILE A 62 -18.78 8.65 15.06
N PRO A 63 -18.84 8.82 16.39
CA PRO A 63 -19.29 10.06 17.01
C PRO A 63 -18.48 11.27 16.54
N ASN A 64 -19.16 12.39 16.30
CA ASN A 64 -18.58 13.69 15.90
C ASN A 64 -17.84 13.71 14.55
N LEU A 65 -17.99 12.67 13.72
CA LEU A 65 -17.35 12.62 12.40
C LEU A 65 -17.91 13.66 11.41
N ASN A 66 -19.23 13.90 11.44
CA ASN A 66 -19.93 14.97 10.71
C ASN A 66 -19.54 15.11 9.22
N LEU A 67 -19.32 13.99 8.52
CA LEU A 67 -18.98 13.99 7.10
C LEU A 67 -20.20 14.33 6.24
N SER A 68 -19.96 14.97 5.11
CA SER A 68 -20.95 15.20 4.06
C SER A 68 -20.38 14.87 2.69
N VAL A 69 -21.25 14.49 1.76
CA VAL A 69 -20.86 14.35 0.35
C VAL A 69 -20.78 15.75 -0.26
N ASP A 70 -19.57 16.30 -0.31
CA ASP A 70 -19.29 17.58 -0.97
C ASP A 70 -19.21 17.39 -2.50
N PRO A 71 -20.08 18.05 -3.29
CA PRO A 71 -20.00 18.03 -4.75
C PRO A 71 -18.76 18.76 -5.29
N ALA A 72 -18.21 19.71 -4.53
CA ALA A 72 -17.05 20.52 -4.92
C ALA A 72 -15.74 20.01 -4.32
N LEU A 73 -15.68 18.73 -3.93
CA LEU A 73 -14.49 18.13 -3.34
C LEU A 73 -13.29 18.26 -4.27
N GLU A 74 -12.22 18.90 -3.78
CA GLU A 74 -10.99 19.07 -4.55
C GLU A 74 -10.33 17.70 -4.85
N PRO A 75 -9.62 17.58 -5.99
CA PRO A 75 -8.82 16.40 -6.26
C PRO A 75 -7.80 16.14 -5.14
N PRO A 76 -7.48 14.88 -4.81
CA PRO A 76 -6.51 14.59 -3.77
C PRO A 76 -5.14 15.22 -4.07
N THR A 77 -4.54 15.83 -3.06
CA THR A 77 -3.14 16.25 -3.07
C THR A 77 -2.22 15.03 -3.28
N ASP A 78 -0.97 15.26 -3.66
CA ASP A 78 -0.02 14.15 -3.90
C ASP A 78 0.22 13.31 -2.63
N LEU A 79 0.28 13.96 -1.46
CA LEU A 79 0.35 13.26 -0.18
C LEU A 79 -0.92 12.45 0.09
N GLN A 80 -2.11 13.00 -0.13
CA GLN A 80 -3.36 12.24 0.00
C GLN A 80 -3.41 11.05 -0.97
N ALA A 81 -2.89 11.20 -2.19
CA ALA A 81 -2.80 10.08 -3.13
C ALA A 81 -1.89 8.97 -2.61
N LYS A 82 -0.75 9.30 -1.98
CA LYS A 82 0.11 8.34 -1.28
C LYS A 82 -0.63 7.63 -0.15
N LEU A 83 -1.34 8.37 0.70
CA LEU A 83 -2.09 7.80 1.84
C LEU A 83 -3.24 6.90 1.38
N ILE A 84 -3.97 7.28 0.32
CA ILE A 84 -5.03 6.46 -0.26
C ILE A 84 -4.46 5.12 -0.76
N ARG A 85 -3.27 5.11 -1.38
CA ARG A 85 -2.63 3.85 -1.78
C ARG A 85 -2.29 2.94 -0.60
N GLN A 86 -1.85 3.51 0.52
CA GLN A 86 -1.61 2.75 1.75
C GLN A 86 -2.92 2.15 2.30
N VAL A 87 -4.02 2.92 2.27
CA VAL A 87 -5.35 2.42 2.64
C VAL A 87 -5.81 1.28 1.73
N LEU A 88 -5.62 1.41 0.41
CA LEU A 88 -5.92 0.34 -0.54
C LEU A 88 -5.09 -0.91 -0.26
N LEU A 89 -3.80 -0.77 0.01
CA LEU A 89 -2.91 -1.88 0.35
C LEU A 89 -3.41 -2.65 1.57
N MET A 90 -3.87 -1.97 2.62
CA MET A 90 -4.44 -2.63 3.79
C MET A 90 -5.73 -3.39 3.46
N GLY A 91 -6.54 -2.89 2.52
CA GLY A 91 -7.80 -3.52 2.09
C GLY A 91 -7.63 -4.67 1.11
N PHE A 92 -6.61 -4.63 0.24
CA PHE A 92 -6.35 -5.59 -0.84
C PHE A 92 -4.95 -6.21 -0.73
N SER A 93 -4.53 -6.49 0.50
CA SER A 93 -3.20 -7.05 0.82
C SER A 93 -2.90 -8.42 0.17
N ASP A 94 -3.94 -9.14 -0.27
CA ASP A 94 -3.91 -10.39 -1.05
C ASP A 94 -3.81 -10.17 -2.56
N HIS A 95 -4.16 -8.99 -3.06
CA HIS A 95 -4.16 -8.69 -4.50
C HIS A 95 -2.88 -7.95 -4.91
N ILE A 96 -1.73 -8.56 -4.64
CA ILE A 96 -0.43 -7.99 -4.98
C ILE A 96 0.20 -8.80 -6.11
N ALA A 97 0.82 -8.10 -7.06
CA ALA A 97 1.60 -8.71 -8.12
C ALA A 97 2.98 -8.05 -8.25
N LYS A 98 4.00 -8.89 -8.45
CA LYS A 98 5.39 -8.46 -8.70
C LYS A 98 5.74 -8.68 -10.16
N LYS A 99 6.37 -7.69 -10.78
CA LYS A 99 6.87 -7.80 -12.16
C LYS A 99 7.92 -8.92 -12.23
N MET A 100 7.77 -9.81 -13.22
CA MET A 100 8.70 -10.92 -13.41
C MET A 100 10.07 -10.42 -13.85
N THR A 101 11.14 -11.04 -13.34
CA THR A 101 12.50 -10.80 -13.83
C THR A 101 12.73 -11.51 -15.16
N ASP A 102 13.77 -11.12 -15.89
CA ASP A 102 14.12 -11.74 -17.17
C ASP A 102 14.43 -13.25 -17.03
N GLU A 103 15.02 -13.65 -15.90
CA GLU A 103 15.34 -15.04 -15.57
C GLU A 103 14.07 -15.87 -15.32
N GLU A 104 13.10 -15.31 -14.59
CA GLU A 104 11.82 -15.96 -14.33
C GLU A 104 11.02 -16.17 -15.62
N ARG A 105 11.15 -15.26 -16.59
CA ARG A 105 10.46 -15.34 -17.89
C ARG A 105 11.04 -16.40 -18.83
N CYS A 106 12.32 -16.76 -18.65
CA CYS A 106 13.04 -17.71 -19.50
C CYS A 106 13.09 -19.13 -18.93
N SER A 107 12.85 -19.30 -17.62
CA SER A 107 12.99 -20.59 -16.94
C SER A 107 11.74 -21.49 -17.00
N GLN A 108 10.57 -20.95 -17.33
CA GLN A 108 9.30 -21.66 -17.15
C GLN A 108 8.76 -22.40 -18.38
N THR A 109 9.29 -22.22 -19.60
CA THR A 109 8.79 -22.90 -20.82
C THR A 109 9.74 -22.74 -22.02
N GLU A 110 9.66 -23.64 -23.02
CA GLU A 110 10.34 -23.50 -24.33
C GLU A 110 9.94 -22.21 -25.08
N ASN A 111 8.81 -21.60 -24.70
CA ASN A 111 8.33 -20.32 -25.21
C ASN A 111 8.52 -19.22 -24.15
N ALA A 112 9.28 -18.17 -24.50
CA ALA A 112 9.56 -17.07 -23.59
C ALA A 112 8.29 -16.31 -23.15
N ILE A 113 8.11 -16.13 -21.83
CA ILE A 113 7.03 -15.30 -21.28
C ILE A 113 7.26 -13.82 -21.67
N ALA A 114 6.19 -13.13 -22.04
CA ALA A 114 6.24 -11.74 -22.47
C ALA A 114 6.86 -10.81 -21.40
N LYS A 115 7.63 -9.79 -21.84
CA LYS A 115 8.45 -8.91 -20.98
C LYS A 115 7.70 -8.15 -19.90
N ASN A 116 6.39 -7.96 -20.07
CA ASN A 116 5.53 -7.18 -19.18
C ASN A 116 4.67 -8.06 -18.26
N ALA A 117 5.04 -9.33 -18.06
CA ALA A 117 4.36 -10.25 -17.17
C ALA A 117 4.67 -9.98 -15.69
N TYR A 118 3.70 -10.32 -14.85
CA TYR A 118 3.75 -10.24 -13.40
C TYR A 118 3.39 -11.61 -12.82
N LYS A 119 3.92 -11.90 -11.63
CA LYS A 119 3.44 -12.98 -10.75
C LYS A 119 2.48 -12.36 -9.74
N SER A 120 1.27 -12.89 -9.68
CA SER A 120 0.28 -12.50 -8.67
C SER A 120 0.35 -13.46 -7.47
N MET A 121 -0.12 -13.00 -6.32
CA MET A 121 -0.32 -13.86 -5.14
C MET A 121 -1.46 -14.88 -5.32
N GLU A 122 -2.47 -14.57 -6.14
CA GLU A 122 -3.70 -15.37 -6.25
C GLU A 122 -3.64 -16.44 -7.33
N VAL A 123 -2.84 -16.21 -8.38
CA VAL A 123 -2.76 -17.11 -9.54
C VAL A 123 -1.32 -17.47 -9.86
N ASP A 124 -1.10 -18.74 -10.21
CA ASP A 124 0.23 -19.27 -10.54
C ASP A 124 0.74 -18.79 -11.91
N GLY A 125 -0.17 -18.51 -12.84
CA GLY A 125 0.14 -18.12 -14.21
C GLY A 125 0.57 -16.65 -14.36
N PRO A 126 1.23 -16.28 -15.47
CA PRO A 126 1.61 -14.90 -15.74
C PRO A 126 0.37 -14.02 -15.94
N VAL A 127 0.34 -12.90 -15.22
CA VAL A 127 -0.69 -11.86 -15.36
C VAL A 127 -0.09 -10.58 -15.94
N PHE A 128 -0.94 -9.75 -16.55
CA PHE A 128 -0.51 -8.54 -17.24
C PHE A 128 -1.33 -7.34 -16.78
N ILE A 129 -0.73 -6.16 -16.67
CA ILE A 129 -1.51 -4.92 -16.51
C ILE A 129 -2.38 -4.76 -17.76
N HIS A 130 -3.69 -4.53 -17.58
CA HIS A 130 -4.61 -4.33 -18.70
C HIS A 130 -4.15 -3.13 -19.58
N PRO A 131 -4.20 -3.22 -20.92
CA PRO A 131 -3.69 -2.16 -21.80
C PRO A 131 -4.32 -0.77 -21.55
N ASN A 132 -5.60 -0.74 -21.18
CA ASN A 132 -6.32 0.51 -20.85
C ASN A 132 -5.94 1.13 -19.51
N SER A 133 -5.14 0.46 -18.68
CA SER A 133 -4.65 1.03 -17.42
C SER A 133 -3.68 2.16 -17.69
N VAL A 134 -3.71 3.21 -16.86
CA VAL A 134 -2.72 4.30 -16.94
C VAL A 134 -1.32 3.86 -16.55
N LEU A 135 -1.19 2.71 -15.88
CA LEU A 135 0.10 2.12 -15.49
C LEU A 135 0.65 1.13 -16.53
N SER A 136 -0.06 0.88 -17.63
CA SER A 136 0.35 -0.08 -18.68
C SER A 136 1.72 0.25 -19.30
N SER A 137 2.04 1.54 -19.38
CA SER A 137 3.32 2.04 -19.92
C SER A 137 4.42 2.11 -18.84
N LYS A 138 4.08 2.53 -17.61
CA LYS A 138 5.05 2.67 -16.51
C LYS A 138 5.56 1.32 -16.01
N GLN A 139 4.65 0.33 -15.89
CA GLN A 139 4.94 -1.03 -15.43
C GLN A 139 5.80 -1.11 -14.15
N PRO A 140 5.26 -0.62 -13.01
CA PRO A 140 5.98 -0.60 -11.74
C PRO A 140 6.41 -2.01 -11.25
N PRO A 141 7.44 -2.14 -10.42
CA PRO A 141 7.90 -3.44 -9.92
C PRO A 141 6.85 -4.19 -9.09
N PHE A 142 6.08 -3.48 -8.29
CA PHE A 142 4.97 -4.03 -7.49
C PHE A 142 3.71 -3.23 -7.77
N VAL A 143 2.62 -3.96 -7.92
CA VAL A 143 1.30 -3.38 -8.13
C VAL A 143 0.25 -4.09 -7.29
N LEU A 144 -0.74 -3.31 -6.88
CA LEU A 144 -2.00 -3.77 -6.33
C LEU A 144 -3.05 -3.74 -7.44
N TYR A 145 -3.97 -4.69 -7.44
CA TYR A 145 -5.06 -4.76 -8.41
C TYR A 145 -6.40 -5.04 -7.72
N GLN A 146 -7.51 -4.64 -8.32
CA GLN A 146 -8.84 -4.95 -7.78
C GLN A 146 -9.29 -6.35 -8.20
N GLU A 147 -9.08 -6.71 -9.46
CA GLU A 147 -9.51 -7.99 -10.03
C GLU A 147 -8.54 -8.45 -11.12
N ILE A 148 -8.48 -9.76 -11.33
CA ILE A 148 -7.89 -10.40 -12.52
C ILE A 148 -9.03 -10.93 -13.38
N PHE A 149 -8.98 -10.62 -14.67
CA PHE A 149 -9.97 -11.08 -15.65
C PHE A 149 -9.29 -11.77 -16.83
N GLU A 150 -9.79 -12.95 -17.20
CA GLU A 150 -9.27 -13.75 -18.31
C GLU A 150 -9.98 -13.39 -19.62
N THR A 151 -9.21 -13.08 -20.65
CA THR A 151 -9.71 -12.96 -22.03
C THR A 151 -8.84 -13.80 -22.96
N SER A 152 -7.93 -13.15 -23.69
CA SER A 152 -6.84 -13.81 -24.42
C SER A 152 -5.65 -14.12 -23.52
N ARG A 153 -5.50 -13.36 -22.42
CA ARG A 153 -4.55 -13.52 -21.33
C ARG A 153 -5.23 -13.11 -20.03
N MET A 154 -4.59 -13.42 -18.91
CA MET A 154 -4.98 -12.93 -17.59
C MET A 154 -4.56 -11.47 -17.42
N PHE A 155 -5.53 -10.56 -17.28
CA PHE A 155 -5.28 -9.14 -17.12
C PHE A 155 -5.73 -8.62 -15.76
N MET A 156 -4.83 -7.90 -15.08
CA MET A 156 -5.12 -7.13 -13.87
C MET A 156 -5.83 -5.82 -14.25
N ARG A 157 -6.93 -5.51 -13.54
CA ARG A 157 -7.70 -4.28 -13.72
C ARG A 157 -7.78 -3.47 -12.44
N VAL A 158 -7.94 -2.16 -12.62
CA VAL A 158 -7.94 -1.16 -11.54
C VAL A 158 -6.65 -1.27 -10.72
N VAL A 159 -5.55 -0.89 -11.35
CA VAL A 159 -4.19 -1.11 -10.85
C VAL A 159 -3.64 0.15 -10.18
N ALA A 160 -2.94 -0.02 -9.07
CA ALA A 160 -2.15 1.00 -8.39
C ALA A 160 -0.74 0.49 -8.09
N GLU A 161 0.24 1.38 -8.02
CA GLU A 161 1.63 1.06 -7.68
C GLU A 161 1.82 0.92 -6.18
N VAL A 162 2.67 -0.04 -5.78
CA VAL A 162 3.00 -0.30 -4.38
C VAL A 162 4.51 -0.20 -4.17
N GLU A 163 4.92 0.57 -3.17
CA GLU A 163 6.29 0.62 -2.69
C GLU A 163 6.61 -0.67 -1.92
N PRO A 164 7.69 -1.39 -2.24
CA PRO A 164 8.01 -2.68 -1.60
C PRO A 164 8.13 -2.59 -0.07
N GLU A 165 8.70 -1.49 0.44
CA GLU A 165 8.86 -1.22 1.88
C GLU A 165 7.53 -1.15 2.65
N TRP A 166 6.40 -0.97 1.96
CA TRP A 166 5.07 -0.93 2.56
C TRP A 166 4.50 -2.31 2.85
N LEU A 167 4.94 -3.34 2.12
CA LEU A 167 4.39 -4.70 2.24
C LEU A 167 4.60 -5.27 3.65
N PRO A 168 5.81 -5.21 4.26
CA PRO A 168 5.99 -5.69 5.62
C PRO A 168 5.22 -4.89 6.67
N VAL A 169 4.98 -3.60 6.43
CA VAL A 169 4.32 -2.70 7.38
C VAL A 169 2.80 -2.87 7.37
N TYR A 170 2.19 -2.89 6.18
CA TYR A 170 0.73 -2.87 6.01
C TYR A 170 0.12 -4.24 5.69
N ALA A 171 0.95 -5.21 5.30
CA ALA A 171 0.52 -6.58 5.01
C ALA A 171 1.40 -7.64 5.72
N PRO A 172 1.71 -7.47 7.03
CA PRO A 172 2.61 -8.38 7.76
C PRO A 172 2.09 -9.83 7.81
N LYS A 173 0.77 -10.04 7.65
CA LYS A 173 0.14 -11.36 7.62
C LYS A 173 0.62 -12.24 6.45
N TYR A 174 1.16 -11.64 5.39
CA TYR A 174 1.76 -12.35 4.25
C TYR A 174 3.28 -12.33 4.29
N CYS A 175 3.88 -11.82 5.37
CA CYS A 175 5.32 -11.82 5.55
C CYS A 175 5.80 -12.98 6.41
N THR A 176 6.97 -13.51 6.06
CA THR A 176 7.78 -14.31 6.98
C THR A 176 9.02 -13.50 7.33
N PHE A 177 9.13 -13.12 8.61
CA PHE A 177 10.21 -12.28 9.11
C PHE A 177 11.40 -13.10 9.61
N SER A 178 12.61 -12.58 9.42
CA SER A 178 13.81 -13.09 10.06
C SER A 178 13.83 -12.75 11.56
N PRO A 179 14.72 -13.38 12.35
CA PRO A 179 15.13 -12.82 13.63
C PRO A 179 15.65 -11.37 13.48
N PRO A 180 15.62 -10.56 14.56
CA PRO A 180 16.26 -9.25 14.58
C PRO A 180 17.71 -9.30 14.10
N LEU A 181 18.06 -8.38 13.20
CA LEU A 181 19.43 -8.24 12.72
C LEU A 181 20.33 -7.72 13.84
N GLU A 182 21.59 -8.16 13.82
CA GLU A 182 22.62 -7.65 14.73
C GLU A 182 23.09 -6.25 14.29
N GLU A 183 23.12 -6.00 12.98
CA GLU A 183 23.49 -4.73 12.38
C GLU A 183 22.39 -4.22 11.42
N PRO A 184 21.88 -2.99 11.62
CA PRO A 184 22.13 -2.12 12.76
C PRO A 184 21.51 -2.69 14.06
N PRO A 185 22.11 -2.39 15.23
CA PRO A 185 21.59 -2.89 16.49
C PRO A 185 20.22 -2.28 16.81
N PRO A 186 19.43 -2.92 17.68
CA PRO A 186 18.18 -2.36 18.17
C PRO A 186 18.38 -0.96 18.75
N ARG A 187 17.33 -0.14 18.66
CA ARG A 187 17.31 1.21 19.23
C ARG A 187 15.98 1.47 19.93
N TYR A 188 15.98 2.37 20.90
CA TYR A 188 14.74 2.88 21.47
C TYR A 188 14.22 4.08 20.67
N ASP A 189 12.92 4.12 20.42
CA ASP A 189 12.24 5.22 19.74
C ASP A 189 11.32 5.96 20.70
N HIS A 190 11.71 7.19 21.05
CA HIS A 190 10.97 8.02 22.03
C HIS A 190 9.58 8.42 21.55
N LYS A 191 9.34 8.49 20.23
CA LYS A 191 8.04 8.91 19.68
C LYS A 191 7.00 7.83 19.86
N SER A 192 7.39 6.58 19.64
CA SER A 192 6.50 5.41 19.75
C SER A 192 6.58 4.70 21.10
N ASP A 193 7.53 5.07 21.96
CA ASP A 193 7.84 4.42 23.25
C ASP A 193 8.10 2.92 23.09
N LYS A 194 8.92 2.57 22.09
CA LYS A 194 9.17 1.18 21.68
C LYS A 194 10.64 0.92 21.43
N VAL A 195 11.04 -0.32 21.68
CA VAL A 195 12.30 -0.86 21.16
C VAL A 195 12.07 -1.29 19.72
N LEU A 196 12.89 -0.80 18.81
CA LEU A 196 12.85 -1.12 17.39
C LEU A 196 14.08 -1.95 17.00
N CYS A 197 13.93 -2.80 15.99
CA CYS A 197 15.01 -3.53 15.36
C CYS A 197 14.79 -3.61 13.84
N PHE A 198 15.86 -3.89 13.12
CA PHE A 198 15.77 -4.23 11.71
C PHE A 198 15.56 -5.73 11.55
N VAL A 199 14.73 -6.11 10.58
CA VAL A 199 14.51 -7.50 10.16
C VAL A 199 14.48 -7.55 8.63
N THR A 200 14.84 -8.69 8.06
CA THR A 200 14.49 -8.99 6.67
C THR A 200 13.18 -9.75 6.62
N ALA A 201 12.51 -9.73 5.47
CA ALA A 201 11.26 -10.44 5.28
C ALA A 201 11.18 -11.06 3.88
N THR A 202 10.42 -12.14 3.78
CA THR A 202 9.86 -12.60 2.50
C THR A 202 8.37 -12.30 2.46
N PHE A 203 7.81 -12.07 1.28
CA PHE A 203 6.40 -11.73 1.10
C PHE A 203 5.68 -12.68 0.15
N GLY A 204 4.50 -13.12 0.55
CA GLY A 204 3.55 -13.87 -0.28
C GLY A 204 3.98 -15.31 -0.58
N PRO A 205 3.18 -16.04 -1.37
CA PRO A 205 3.42 -17.46 -1.68
C PRO A 205 4.70 -17.68 -2.50
N HIS A 206 5.14 -16.66 -3.24
CA HIS A 206 6.35 -16.70 -4.06
C HIS A 206 7.62 -16.31 -3.28
N ALA A 207 7.52 -16.11 -1.96
CA ALA A 207 8.62 -15.74 -1.06
C ALA A 207 9.48 -14.58 -1.59
N TRP A 208 8.84 -13.53 -2.11
CA TRP A 208 9.56 -12.39 -2.66
C TRP A 208 10.43 -11.76 -1.57
N GLN A 209 11.73 -11.65 -1.83
CA GLN A 209 12.69 -11.05 -0.90
C GLN A 209 12.42 -9.55 -0.76
N MET A 210 12.25 -9.09 0.48
CA MET A 210 12.06 -7.68 0.84
C MET A 210 13.36 -7.11 1.39
N GLU A 211 13.52 -5.79 1.27
CA GLU A 211 14.61 -5.09 1.94
C GLU A 211 14.45 -5.10 3.46
N ALA A 212 15.54 -4.86 4.18
CA ALA A 212 15.50 -4.78 5.63
C ALA A 212 14.63 -3.59 6.06
N VAL A 213 13.65 -3.87 6.93
CA VAL A 213 12.72 -2.88 7.45
C VAL A 213 12.86 -2.76 8.95
N GLU A 214 12.69 -1.54 9.46
CA GLU A 214 12.63 -1.29 10.89
C GLU A 214 11.22 -1.57 11.40
N GLN A 215 11.13 -2.37 12.47
CA GLN A 215 9.88 -2.71 13.12
C GLN A 215 10.04 -2.78 14.63
N GLU A 216 8.93 -2.88 15.35
CA GLU A 216 8.97 -3.12 16.79
C GLU A 216 9.66 -4.47 17.09
N PHE A 217 10.53 -4.45 18.09
CA PHE A 217 11.24 -5.64 18.52
C PHE A 217 10.23 -6.72 18.92
N PRO A 218 10.36 -7.96 18.40
CA PRO A 218 9.42 -9.04 18.68
C PRO A 218 9.23 -9.29 20.18
N GLU A 219 8.03 -9.71 20.60
CA GLU A 219 7.79 -10.03 22.01
C GLU A 219 8.59 -11.27 22.43
N SER A 220 9.74 -11.02 23.06
CA SER A 220 10.66 -12.05 23.55
C SER A 220 11.40 -11.56 24.78
N LEU A 221 12.12 -12.46 25.47
CA LEU A 221 12.99 -12.09 26.58
C LEU A 221 14.06 -11.06 26.16
N ASP A 222 14.51 -11.12 24.91
CA ASP A 222 15.51 -10.18 24.40
C ASP A 222 14.97 -8.76 24.25
N LYS A 223 13.67 -8.59 23.98
CA LYS A 223 13.02 -7.26 24.02
C LYS A 223 13.19 -6.59 25.37
N PHE A 224 12.97 -7.34 26.45
CA PHE A 224 13.11 -6.82 27.81
C PHE A 224 14.56 -6.54 28.17
N ARG A 225 15.51 -7.36 27.70
CA ARG A 225 16.95 -7.12 27.87
C ARG A 225 17.38 -5.82 27.20
N TRP A 226 16.95 -5.60 25.96
CA TRP A 226 17.22 -4.36 25.23
C TRP A 226 16.56 -3.15 25.88
N PHE A 227 15.28 -3.26 26.27
CA PHE A 227 14.59 -2.19 26.98
C PHE A 227 15.29 -1.82 28.30
N ALA A 228 15.69 -2.82 29.11
CA ALA A 228 16.41 -2.58 30.35
C ALA A 228 17.76 -1.89 30.11
N ARG A 229 18.48 -2.27 29.04
CA ARG A 229 19.71 -1.58 28.62
C ARG A 229 19.45 -0.10 28.31
N PHE A 230 18.47 0.20 27.46
CA PHE A 230 18.12 1.59 27.11
C PHE A 230 17.61 2.40 28.32
N LEU A 231 16.90 1.76 29.25
CA LEU A 231 16.47 2.38 30.49
C LEU A 231 17.66 2.81 31.35
N LEU A 232 18.64 1.93 31.54
CA LEU A 232 19.85 2.21 32.33
C LEU A 232 20.77 3.22 31.67
N GLN A 233 20.79 3.26 30.33
CA GLN A 233 21.53 4.27 29.56
C GLN A 233 20.89 5.66 29.62
N GLY A 234 19.61 5.74 29.99
CA GLY A 234 18.86 6.99 30.08
C GLY A 234 18.06 7.35 28.83
N ASP A 235 18.07 6.49 27.81
CA ASP A 235 17.30 6.70 26.58
C ASP A 235 15.79 6.63 26.85
N VAL A 236 15.35 5.71 27.72
CA VAL A 236 13.91 5.64 28.09
C VAL A 236 13.54 6.76 29.05
N LEU A 237 14.36 6.96 30.09
CA LEU A 237 14.14 7.98 31.12
C LEU A 237 15.42 8.79 31.33
N PRO A 238 15.46 10.08 30.95
CA PRO A 238 16.65 10.93 31.07
C PRO A 238 17.21 11.04 32.49
N PHE A 239 16.39 10.74 33.51
CA PHE A 239 16.83 10.67 34.91
C PHE A 239 18.01 9.70 35.11
N PHE A 240 18.07 8.59 34.37
CA PHE A 240 19.13 7.58 34.51
C PHE A 240 20.42 7.96 33.79
N GLU A 241 20.37 8.87 32.82
CA GLU A 241 21.54 9.28 32.01
C GLU A 241 22.70 9.76 32.90
N LYS A 242 22.39 10.52 33.96
CA LYS A 242 23.39 11.02 34.93
C LYS A 242 24.06 9.93 35.77
N TYR A 243 23.42 8.76 35.90
CA TYR A 243 23.95 7.61 36.63
C TYR A 243 24.60 6.57 35.72
N SER A 244 24.48 6.70 34.39
CA SER A 244 25.06 5.75 33.42
C SER A 244 26.56 5.50 33.66
N LYS A 245 27.31 6.54 34.05
CA LYS A 245 28.75 6.46 34.37
C LYS A 245 29.08 5.72 35.67
N LEU A 246 28.09 5.48 36.53
CA LEU A 246 28.23 4.79 37.82
C LEU A 246 27.79 3.32 37.75
N LEU A 247 27.36 2.84 36.57
CA LEU A 247 27.01 1.45 36.37
C LEU A 247 28.26 0.56 36.56
N LEU A 248 28.09 -0.53 37.33
CA LEU A 248 29.18 -1.47 37.63
C LEU A 248 29.61 -2.29 36.40
N SER A 249 28.74 -2.37 35.39
CA SER A 249 29.00 -3.05 34.11
C SER A 249 28.41 -2.22 32.96
N PRO A 250 29.03 -2.28 31.77
CA PRO A 250 28.52 -1.64 30.55
C PRO A 250 27.25 -2.27 29.98
#